data_AF-A0A1B6FZA1-F1
#
_entry.id   AF-A0A1B6FZA1-F1
#
_cell.length_a   1.000
_cell.length_b   1.000
_cell.length_c   1.000
_cell.angle_alpha   90.00
_cell.angle_beta   90.00
_cell.angle_gamma   90.00
#
_symmetry.space_group_name_H-M   'P 1'
#
loop_
_entity.id
_entity.type
_entity.pdbx_description
1 polymer ?
#
loop_
_entity_poly.entity_id
_entity_poly.type
_entity_poly.pdbx_seq_one_letter_code
_entity_poly.pdbx_strand_id
1 'polypeptide(L)'
;MLQSDTKQFLSSNDFKFLDRRIVEFILRQEHLEIDEIDLWWALLSWAKHNHEDTSGTTTVRKTLGNMLTYIRFLAMSLKEFAEEVVKTSILTDYEIIHVFVALATGKPHGLKYLSESGKRCPQTFVLEFNGYLPVTTSSSSFSHTITVKNRRLKLKSGNMMLAISFSVKLQQNQTNILTFGPFSNCSSFTADVILEANESYNLVFTSHSGQSMQLVNSEPQYSCNYCTVSVNSSCIRNLTFVVL
;
A
#
# COMPACT_ATOMS: atom_id res chain seq x y z
N MET A 1 -11.61 8.73 -3.50
CA MET A 1 -12.13 9.86 -2.67
C MET A 1 -11.13 10.35 -1.63
N LEU A 2 -10.27 9.52 -1.00
CA LEU A 2 -9.27 10.00 -0.01
C LEU A 2 -7.92 10.52 -0.57
N GLN A 3 -7.59 10.22 -1.83
CA GLN A 3 -6.34 10.68 -2.45
C GLN A 3 -6.32 12.20 -2.68
N SER A 4 -7.45 12.75 -3.13
CA SER A 4 -7.65 14.21 -3.23
C SER A 4 -7.46 14.89 -1.88
N ASP A 5 -7.93 14.25 -0.81
CA ASP A 5 -7.96 14.83 0.52
C ASP A 5 -6.54 14.94 1.12
N THR A 6 -5.66 13.96 0.86
CA THR A 6 -4.28 13.97 1.42
C THR A 6 -3.42 15.06 0.78
N LYS A 7 -3.38 15.16 -0.55
CA LYS A 7 -2.61 16.20 -1.25
C LYS A 7 -3.17 17.60 -0.97
N GLN A 8 -4.49 17.73 -0.92
CA GLN A 8 -5.16 18.97 -0.56
C GLN A 8 -4.86 19.37 0.89
N PHE A 9 -4.88 18.43 1.84
CA PHE A 9 -4.54 18.67 3.24
C PHE A 9 -3.10 19.13 3.40
N LEU A 10 -2.14 18.46 2.78
CA LEU A 10 -0.71 18.83 2.87
C LEU A 10 -0.41 20.21 2.25
N SER A 11 -1.21 20.62 1.28
CA SER A 11 -1.13 21.96 0.67
C SER A 11 -1.91 23.03 1.44
N SER A 12 -2.71 22.63 2.43
CA SER A 12 -3.59 23.54 3.19
C SER A 12 -2.81 24.37 4.22
N ASN A 13 -3.47 25.41 4.75
CA ASN A 13 -2.94 26.15 5.88
C ASN A 13 -2.94 25.31 7.17
N ASP A 14 -3.90 24.39 7.33
CA ASP A 14 -4.03 23.56 8.53
C ASP A 14 -2.78 22.72 8.78
N PHE A 15 -2.14 22.22 7.72
CA PHE A 15 -0.89 21.48 7.81
C PHE A 15 0.24 22.30 8.46
N LYS A 16 0.30 23.61 8.21
CA LYS A 16 1.37 24.50 8.72
C LYS A 16 1.33 24.68 10.23
N PHE A 17 0.15 24.50 10.83
CA PHE A 17 -0.09 24.62 12.27
C PHE A 17 0.08 23.30 13.03
N LEU A 18 0.41 22.20 12.33
CA LEU A 18 0.65 20.92 12.99
C LEU A 18 1.92 20.98 13.84
N ASP A 19 1.86 20.32 15.00
CA ASP A 19 3.03 20.08 15.82
C ASP A 19 4.08 19.28 15.05
N ARG A 20 5.36 19.58 15.30
CA ARG A 20 6.50 18.87 14.71
C ARG A 20 6.37 17.34 14.82
N ARG A 21 5.87 16.83 15.94
CA ARG A 21 5.69 15.38 16.15
C ARG A 21 4.71 14.75 15.17
N ILE A 22 3.65 15.49 14.80
CA ILE A 22 2.64 15.03 13.84
C ILE A 22 3.25 15.07 12.43
N VAL A 23 3.98 16.11 12.09
CA VAL A 23 4.71 16.19 10.81
C VAL A 23 5.72 15.05 10.68
N GLU A 24 6.52 14.79 11.72
CA GLU A 24 7.43 13.64 11.78
C GLU A 24 6.70 12.31 11.60
N PHE A 25 5.53 12.14 12.23
CA PHE A 25 4.70 10.95 12.07
C PHE A 25 4.24 10.75 10.62
N ILE A 26 3.80 11.82 9.96
CA ILE A 26 3.37 11.79 8.55
C ILE A 26 4.55 11.43 7.63
N LEU A 27 5.71 12.07 7.81
CA LEU A 27 6.91 11.82 7.00
C LEU A 27 7.46 10.40 7.13
N ARG A 28 7.29 9.79 8.31
CA ARG A 28 7.67 8.39 8.57
C ARG A 28 6.71 7.37 7.99
N GLN A 29 5.54 7.79 7.50
CA GLN A 29 4.63 6.85 6.86
C GLN A 29 5.28 6.30 5.58
N GLU A 30 5.56 5.00 5.59
CA GLU A 30 5.89 4.24 4.38
C GLU A 30 4.72 4.23 3.39
N HIS A 31 3.53 4.51 3.93
CA HIS A 31 2.26 4.15 3.36
C HIS A 31 1.39 5.37 3.06
N LEU A 32 1.95 6.28 2.26
CA LEU A 32 1.33 7.55 1.90
C LEU A 32 1.30 7.69 0.39
N GLU A 33 0.10 7.90 -0.16
CA GLU A 33 -0.11 8.02 -1.61
C GLU A 33 0.12 9.46 -2.07
N ILE A 34 1.39 9.84 -2.14
CA ILE A 34 1.81 11.17 -2.56
C ILE A 34 3.19 11.11 -3.22
N ASP A 35 3.40 11.98 -4.20
CA ASP A 35 4.73 12.18 -4.78
C ASP A 35 5.65 12.85 -3.76
N GLU A 36 6.89 12.36 -3.67
CA GLU A 36 7.81 12.87 -2.64
C GLU A 36 8.09 14.37 -2.80
N ILE A 37 7.96 14.91 -4.02
CA ILE A 37 8.09 16.34 -4.28
C ILE A 37 6.99 17.17 -3.61
N ASP A 38 5.76 16.68 -3.56
CA ASP A 38 4.66 17.37 -2.89
C ASP A 38 4.88 17.37 -1.36
N LEU A 39 5.40 16.26 -0.81
CA LEU A 39 5.81 16.20 0.61
C LEU A 39 6.94 17.17 0.92
N TRP A 40 7.92 17.30 0.03
CA TRP A 40 9.00 18.26 0.16
C TRP A 40 8.47 19.69 0.23
N TRP A 41 7.56 20.07 -0.67
CA TRP A 41 6.97 21.41 -0.66
C TRP A 41 6.11 21.66 0.58
N ALA A 42 5.31 20.68 1.02
CA ALA A 42 4.53 20.79 2.25
C ALA A 42 5.44 20.98 3.47
N LEU A 43 6.49 20.17 3.60
CA LEU A 43 7.47 20.26 4.67
C LEU A 43 8.22 21.60 4.65
N LEU A 44 8.60 22.08 3.47
CA LEU A 44 9.23 23.39 3.29
C LEU A 44 8.28 24.52 3.72
N SER A 45 7.00 24.42 3.38
CA SER A 45 5.99 25.39 3.79
C SER A 45 5.80 25.40 5.31
N TRP A 46 5.72 24.22 5.93
CA TRP A 46 5.66 24.07 7.38
C TRP A 46 6.89 24.67 8.07
N ALA A 47 8.09 24.39 7.56
CA ALA A 47 9.32 24.91 8.16
C ALA A 47 9.48 26.43 7.99
N LYS A 48 9.03 26.99 6.85
CA LYS A 48 8.96 28.44 6.65
C LYS A 48 7.87 29.10 7.51
N HIS A 49 6.85 28.38 7.94
CA HIS A 49 5.88 28.93 8.88
C HIS A 49 6.40 28.90 10.32
N ASN A 50 7.10 27.82 10.69
CA ASN A 50 7.55 27.54 12.06
C ASN A 50 9.02 27.92 12.33
N HIS A 51 9.72 28.56 11.40
CA HIS A 51 11.02 29.15 11.70
C HIS A 51 10.81 30.40 12.57
N GLU A 52 11.30 30.34 13.81
CA GLU A 52 11.22 31.48 14.73
C GLU A 52 12.12 32.62 14.21
N ASP A 53 11.48 33.74 13.86
CA ASP A 53 12.13 34.99 13.47
C ASP A 53 12.76 35.73 14.68
N THR A 54 12.76 35.12 15.87
CA THR A 54 12.96 35.83 17.15
C THR A 54 14.44 36.03 17.52
N SER A 55 15.40 35.57 16.73
CA SER A 55 16.84 35.80 17.01
C SER A 55 17.78 35.72 15.80
N GLY A 56 17.25 35.76 14.57
CA GLY A 56 18.06 35.93 13.35
C GLY A 56 19.06 34.83 13.02
N THR A 57 19.03 33.66 13.67
CA THR A 57 20.08 32.62 13.54
C THR A 57 19.57 31.20 13.27
N THR A 58 18.25 31.00 13.19
CA THR A 58 17.64 29.68 12.93
C THR A 58 17.31 29.53 11.45
N THR A 59 18.16 28.84 10.69
CA THR A 59 17.89 28.56 9.27
C THR A 59 16.76 27.54 9.12
N VAL A 60 16.05 27.54 7.99
CA VAL A 60 15.03 26.52 7.65
C VAL A 60 15.58 25.10 7.82
N ARG A 61 16.86 24.88 7.50
CA ARG A 61 17.56 23.60 7.73
C ARG A 61 17.57 23.19 9.20
N LYS A 62 17.79 24.13 10.14
CA LYS A 62 17.75 23.84 11.59
C LYS A 62 16.33 23.50 12.06
N THR A 63 15.31 24.20 11.55
CA THR A 63 13.90 23.90 11.84
C THR A 63 13.52 22.49 11.39
N LEU A 64 13.97 22.10 10.20
CA LEU A 64 13.76 20.76 9.66
C LEU A 64 14.53 19.70 10.45
N GLY A 65 15.80 19.95 10.77
CA GLY A 65 16.66 19.04 11.52
C GLY A 65 16.56 17.60 10.99
N ASN A 66 16.22 16.68 11.88
CA ASN A 66 16.14 15.25 11.58
C ASN A 66 14.98 14.88 10.64
N MET A 67 14.00 15.77 10.40
CA MET A 67 12.93 15.47 9.44
C MET A 67 13.46 15.31 8.01
N LEU A 68 14.60 15.93 7.69
CA LEU A 68 15.29 15.75 6.41
C LEU A 68 15.68 14.29 6.15
N THR A 69 15.84 13.48 7.20
CA THR A 69 16.18 12.06 7.03
C THR A 69 15.00 11.26 6.51
N TYR A 70 13.77 11.72 6.69
CA TYR A 70 12.55 11.00 6.29
C TYR A 70 12.09 11.33 4.88
N ILE A 71 12.59 12.42 4.27
CA ILE A 71 12.28 12.76 2.88
C ILE A 71 13.06 11.83 1.95
N ARG A 72 12.38 11.17 1.02
CA ARG A 72 12.98 10.17 0.12
C ARG A 72 13.43 10.81 -1.18
N PHE A 73 14.47 11.64 -1.17
CA PHE A 73 14.97 12.32 -2.37
C PHE A 73 15.25 11.37 -3.55
N LEU A 74 15.63 10.12 -3.29
CA LEU A 74 15.82 9.08 -4.31
C LEU A 74 14.51 8.59 -4.97
N ALA A 75 13.36 8.94 -4.42
CA ALA A 75 12.05 8.69 -4.99
C ALA A 75 11.62 9.76 -6.01
N MET A 76 12.29 10.91 -6.02
CA MET A 76 12.07 12.00 -6.99
C MET A 76 12.80 11.72 -8.31
N SER A 77 12.35 12.36 -9.38
CA SER A 77 13.12 12.42 -10.62
C SER A 77 14.34 13.33 -10.47
N LEU A 78 15.35 13.11 -11.32
CA LEU A 78 16.53 13.97 -11.41
C LEU A 78 16.15 15.45 -11.61
N LYS A 79 15.15 15.70 -12.45
CA LYS A 79 14.64 17.04 -12.76
C LYS A 79 13.99 17.69 -11.54
N GLU A 80 13.08 17.00 -10.87
CA GLU A 80 12.43 17.50 -9.65
C GLU A 80 13.47 17.83 -8.57
N PHE A 81 14.43 16.93 -8.34
CA PHE A 81 15.48 17.18 -7.35
C PHE A 81 16.31 18.43 -7.69
N ALA A 82 16.74 18.57 -8.94
CA ALA A 82 17.52 19.71 -9.40
C ALA A 82 16.74 21.04 -9.37
N GLU A 83 15.48 21.02 -9.78
CA GLU A 83 14.69 22.24 -9.94
C GLU A 83 14.03 22.70 -8.64
N GLU A 84 13.72 21.79 -7.72
CA GLU A 84 12.88 22.09 -6.55
C GLU A 84 13.59 21.90 -5.21
N VAL A 85 14.58 20.99 -5.12
CA VAL A 85 15.30 20.75 -3.87
C VAL A 85 16.59 21.55 -3.84
N VAL A 86 17.43 21.43 -4.87
CA VAL A 86 18.76 22.09 -4.94
C VAL A 86 18.63 23.62 -4.85
N LYS A 87 17.64 24.22 -5.51
CA LYS A 87 17.42 25.68 -5.49
C LYS A 87 17.10 26.26 -4.11
N THR A 88 16.69 25.43 -3.14
CA THR A 88 16.36 25.90 -1.80
C THR A 88 17.59 26.21 -0.94
N SER A 89 18.78 25.74 -1.36
CA SER A 89 20.02 25.83 -0.59
C SER A 89 19.91 25.26 0.84
N ILE A 90 18.95 24.35 1.07
CA ILE A 90 18.78 23.66 2.35
C ILE A 90 19.78 22.51 2.46
N LEU A 91 20.00 21.76 1.38
CA LEU A 91 21.01 20.70 1.33
C LEU A 91 22.40 21.31 1.08
N THR A 92 23.43 20.67 1.62
CA THR A 92 24.82 21.04 1.38
C THR A 92 25.29 20.51 0.02
N ASP A 93 26.31 21.12 -0.57
CA ASP A 93 26.90 20.67 -1.84
C ASP A 93 27.32 19.20 -1.79
N TYR A 94 27.87 18.76 -0.65
CA TYR A 94 28.24 17.36 -0.41
C TYR A 94 27.02 16.44 -0.52
N GLU A 95 25.92 16.78 0.16
CA GLU A 95 24.67 16.01 0.11
C GLU A 95 24.06 16.00 -1.31
N ILE A 96 24.03 17.16 -1.97
CA ILE A 96 23.51 17.33 -3.33
C ILE A 96 24.25 16.42 -4.30
N ILE A 97 25.58 16.43 -4.29
CA ILE A 97 26.42 15.59 -5.17
C ILE A 97 26.13 14.11 -4.93
N HIS A 98 26.04 13.68 -3.67
CA HIS A 98 25.80 12.27 -3.34
C HIS A 98 24.41 11.80 -3.78
N VAL A 99 23.37 12.62 -3.60
CA VAL A 99 22.03 12.31 -4.09
C VAL A 99 21.99 12.28 -5.62
N PHE A 100 22.65 13.22 -6.31
CA PHE A 100 22.76 13.20 -7.77
C PHE A 100 23.44 11.94 -8.30
N VAL A 101 24.57 11.54 -7.72
CA VAL A 101 25.26 10.31 -8.09
C VAL A 101 24.36 9.10 -7.86
N ALA A 102 23.63 9.05 -6.75
CA ALA A 102 22.71 7.96 -6.47
C ALA A 102 21.54 7.90 -7.46
N LEU A 103 20.92 9.04 -7.78
CA LEU A 103 19.85 9.14 -8.79
C LEU A 103 20.34 8.73 -10.18
N ALA A 104 21.56 9.13 -10.57
CA ALA A 104 22.12 8.84 -11.89
C ALA A 104 22.59 7.39 -12.04
N THR A 105 23.11 6.78 -10.96
CA THR A 105 23.70 5.43 -11.00
C THR A 105 22.76 4.32 -10.51
N GLY A 106 21.66 4.68 -9.84
CA GLY A 106 20.77 3.74 -9.17
C GLY A 106 21.36 3.07 -7.93
N LYS A 107 22.56 3.49 -7.48
CA LYS A 107 23.22 2.94 -6.29
C LYS A 107 22.88 3.80 -5.06
N PRO A 108 22.76 3.20 -3.87
CA PRO A 108 22.51 3.97 -2.65
C PRO A 108 23.67 4.94 -2.36
N HIS A 109 23.34 6.15 -1.92
CA HIS A 109 24.37 7.10 -1.47
C HIS A 109 24.91 6.70 -0.09
N GLY A 110 26.18 7.02 0.18
CA GLY A 110 26.81 6.80 1.49
C GLY A 110 26.33 7.72 2.61
N LEU A 111 25.30 8.55 2.38
CA LEU A 111 24.75 9.44 3.40
C LEU A 111 23.98 8.61 4.44
N LYS A 112 24.59 8.35 5.60
CA LYS A 112 24.00 7.53 6.68
C LYS A 112 22.68 8.08 7.24
N TYR A 113 22.46 9.40 7.10
CA TYR A 113 21.39 10.12 7.78
C TYR A 113 20.62 11.06 6.85
N LEU A 114 20.76 10.95 5.54
CA LEU A 114 19.98 11.78 4.61
C LEU A 114 19.30 10.88 3.60
N SER A 115 18.04 11.19 3.35
CA SER A 115 17.13 10.42 2.51
C SER A 115 16.91 8.99 2.95
N GLU A 116 15.69 8.72 3.39
CA GLU A 116 15.22 7.35 3.46
C GLU A 116 15.16 6.75 2.05
N SER A 117 15.45 5.45 1.95
CA SER A 117 15.56 4.74 0.68
C SER A 117 14.19 4.29 0.16
N GLY A 118 14.04 4.26 -1.17
CA GLY A 118 12.87 3.70 -1.84
C GLY A 118 11.71 4.69 -2.00
N LYS A 119 10.73 4.35 -2.83
CA LYS A 119 9.50 5.15 -2.98
C LYS A 119 8.51 4.82 -1.86
N ARG A 120 7.63 5.76 -1.49
CA ARG A 120 6.48 5.44 -0.62
C ARG A 120 5.54 4.49 -1.35
N CYS A 121 4.95 3.57 -0.61
CA CYS A 121 3.98 2.64 -1.15
C CYS A 121 2.61 3.33 -1.15
N PRO A 122 1.91 3.39 -2.30
CA PRO A 122 0.56 3.92 -2.34
C PRO A 122 -0.34 3.21 -1.33
N GLN A 123 -1.35 3.92 -0.80
CA GLN A 123 -2.38 3.33 0.06
C GLN A 123 -3.23 2.33 -0.71
N THR A 124 -3.26 2.48 -2.03
CA THR A 124 -3.87 1.53 -2.95
C THR A 124 -3.04 0.24 -3.02
N PHE A 125 -3.65 -0.88 -2.63
CA PHE A 125 -3.18 -2.22 -3.00
C PHE A 125 -3.96 -2.65 -4.24
N VAL A 126 -3.28 -3.33 -5.16
CA VAL A 126 -3.93 -3.89 -6.35
C VAL A 126 -4.08 -5.38 -6.11
N LEU A 127 -5.32 -5.84 -6.21
CA LEU A 127 -5.66 -7.26 -6.13
C LEU A 127 -6.29 -7.67 -7.45
N GLU A 128 -5.55 -8.47 -8.21
CA GLU A 128 -5.99 -8.95 -9.53
C GLU A 128 -6.55 -10.37 -9.41
N PHE A 129 -7.75 -10.55 -9.95
CA PHE A 129 -8.37 -11.86 -10.08
C PHE A 129 -8.20 -12.37 -11.50
N ASN A 130 -7.35 -13.39 -11.67
CA ASN A 130 -7.09 -13.97 -12.98
C ASN A 130 -7.62 -15.40 -13.07
N GLY A 131 -8.57 -15.60 -13.99
CA GLY A 131 -8.90 -16.89 -14.57
C GLY A 131 -9.75 -17.84 -13.73
N TYR A 132 -10.46 -18.71 -14.45
CA TYR A 132 -11.31 -19.78 -13.98
C TYR A 132 -10.78 -21.10 -14.57
N LEU A 133 -10.56 -22.10 -13.73
CA LEU A 133 -10.33 -23.47 -14.17
C LEU A 133 -11.39 -24.37 -13.53
N PRO A 134 -12.30 -24.96 -14.32
CA PRO A 134 -13.17 -26.01 -13.81
C PRO A 134 -12.34 -27.24 -13.52
N VAL A 135 -12.27 -27.66 -12.27
CA VAL A 135 -11.68 -28.96 -11.93
C VAL A 135 -12.81 -30.00 -11.97
N THR A 136 -12.75 -30.86 -12.99
CA THR A 136 -13.77 -31.88 -13.29
C THR A 136 -13.50 -33.19 -12.55
N THR A 137 -13.93 -33.30 -11.29
CA THR A 137 -13.98 -34.58 -10.57
C THR A 137 -15.16 -34.63 -9.60
N SER A 138 -16.33 -35.16 -10.01
CA SER A 138 -17.53 -35.50 -9.17
C SER A 138 -18.07 -34.45 -8.16
N SER A 139 -17.39 -33.33 -8.01
CA SER A 139 -17.51 -32.22 -7.08
C SER A 139 -17.06 -31.00 -7.89
N SER A 140 -17.93 -30.01 -8.00
CA SER A 140 -17.62 -28.77 -8.70
C SER A 140 -16.57 -28.02 -7.89
N SER A 141 -15.39 -27.82 -8.46
CA SER A 141 -14.36 -26.98 -7.87
C SER A 141 -13.88 -25.93 -8.85
N PHE A 142 -13.55 -24.76 -8.31
CA PHE A 142 -13.04 -23.62 -9.04
C PHE A 142 -11.88 -23.00 -8.28
N SER A 143 -10.95 -22.41 -9.01
CA SER A 143 -9.81 -21.69 -8.45
C SER A 143 -9.88 -20.21 -8.84
N HIS A 144 -9.50 -19.34 -7.90
CA HIS A 144 -9.25 -17.92 -8.16
C HIS A 144 -7.79 -17.61 -7.92
N THR A 145 -7.12 -17.03 -8.91
CA THR A 145 -5.80 -16.45 -8.69
C THR A 145 -5.95 -15.09 -8.02
N ILE A 146 -5.28 -14.88 -6.89
CA ILE A 146 -5.16 -13.64 -6.15
C ILE A 146 -3.71 -13.18 -6.30
N THR A 147 -3.49 -12.15 -7.11
CA THR A 147 -2.19 -11.48 -7.20
C THR A 147 -2.18 -10.31 -6.24
N VAL A 148 -1.29 -10.32 -5.25
CA VAL A 148 -1.14 -9.26 -4.27
C VAL A 148 -0.01 -8.35 -4.71
N LYS A 149 -0.28 -7.06 -4.93
CA LYS A 149 0.75 -6.07 -5.26
C LYS A 149 0.98 -5.10 -4.13
N ASN A 150 2.22 -4.62 -4.00
CA ASN A 150 2.65 -3.51 -3.14
C ASN A 150 2.65 -3.76 -1.64
N ARG A 151 1.64 -4.44 -1.07
CA ARG A 151 1.52 -4.64 0.39
C ARG A 151 0.99 -6.01 0.75
N ARG A 152 1.30 -6.46 1.96
CA ARG A 152 0.75 -7.69 2.51
C ARG A 152 -0.73 -7.51 2.80
N LEU A 153 -1.49 -8.56 2.59
CA LEU A 153 -2.93 -8.58 2.86
C LEU A 153 -3.26 -9.73 3.78
N LYS A 154 -4.18 -9.51 4.70
CA LYS A 154 -4.70 -10.55 5.57
C LYS A 154 -6.11 -10.93 5.13
N LEU A 155 -6.29 -12.14 4.60
CA LEU A 155 -7.62 -12.68 4.31
C LEU A 155 -8.31 -13.00 5.64
N LYS A 156 -9.42 -12.33 5.92
CA LYS A 156 -10.17 -12.45 7.19
C LYS A 156 -11.39 -13.35 7.08
N SER A 157 -12.10 -13.29 5.96
CA SER A 157 -13.34 -14.03 5.76
C SER A 157 -13.79 -14.03 4.31
N GLY A 158 -14.70 -14.94 3.99
CA GLY A 158 -15.48 -14.88 2.77
C GLY A 158 -16.94 -15.18 3.04
N ASN A 159 -17.84 -14.45 2.38
CA ASN A 159 -19.28 -14.69 2.45
C ASN A 159 -19.76 -15.29 1.14
N MET A 160 -20.59 -16.31 1.26
CA MET A 160 -21.21 -17.03 0.15
C MET A 160 -22.57 -16.43 -0.18
N MET A 161 -23.04 -16.61 -1.40
CA MET A 161 -24.37 -16.19 -1.86
C MET A 161 -25.49 -16.99 -1.18
N LEU A 162 -25.24 -18.26 -0.86
CA LEU A 162 -26.16 -19.19 -0.23
C LEU A 162 -25.40 -20.09 0.76
N ALA A 163 -26.12 -20.70 1.70
CA ALA A 163 -25.56 -21.71 2.57
C ALA A 163 -25.27 -22.99 1.76
N ILE A 164 -24.00 -23.39 1.72
CA ILE A 164 -23.54 -24.55 0.96
C ILE A 164 -22.54 -25.35 1.79
N SER A 165 -22.29 -26.60 1.37
CA SER A 165 -21.22 -27.43 1.94
C SER A 165 -19.99 -27.34 1.05
N PHE A 166 -18.89 -26.84 1.59
CA PHE A 166 -17.69 -26.54 0.80
C PHE A 166 -16.41 -26.64 1.62
N SER A 167 -15.29 -26.74 0.93
CA SER A 167 -13.94 -26.52 1.48
C SER A 167 -13.20 -25.50 0.63
N VAL A 168 -12.24 -24.82 1.25
CA VAL A 168 -11.41 -23.82 0.57
C VAL A 168 -9.96 -24.18 0.78
N LYS A 169 -9.13 -24.13 -0.26
CA LYS A 169 -7.68 -24.33 -0.18
C LYS A 169 -6.99 -23.08 -0.68
N LEU A 170 -5.98 -22.65 0.06
CA LEU A 170 -5.04 -21.64 -0.42
C LEU A 170 -3.80 -22.36 -0.95
N GLN A 171 -3.43 -22.08 -2.19
CA GLN A 171 -2.26 -22.66 -2.85
C GLN A 171 -1.30 -21.58 -3.33
N GLN A 172 -0.01 -21.91 -3.39
CA GLN A 172 1.01 -21.10 -4.04
C GLN A 172 1.94 -22.05 -4.79
N ASN A 173 2.30 -21.73 -6.03
CA ASN A 173 3.13 -22.60 -6.88
C ASN A 173 2.63 -24.05 -6.94
N GLN A 174 1.30 -24.25 -7.04
CA GLN A 174 0.62 -25.55 -7.04
C GLN A 174 0.74 -26.37 -5.73
N THR A 175 1.36 -25.83 -4.69
CA THR A 175 1.42 -26.44 -3.37
C THR A 175 0.28 -25.94 -2.49
N ASN A 176 -0.38 -26.84 -1.76
CA ASN A 176 -1.39 -26.45 -0.76
C ASN A 176 -0.67 -25.84 0.44
N ILE A 177 -0.93 -24.56 0.71
CA ILE A 177 -0.42 -23.88 1.91
C ILE A 177 -1.37 -24.16 3.07
N LEU A 178 -2.67 -23.93 2.86
CA LEU A 178 -3.70 -24.01 3.89
C LEU A 178 -5.00 -24.57 3.35
N THR A 179 -5.77 -25.20 4.22
CA THR A 179 -7.12 -25.68 3.93
C THR A 179 -8.06 -25.18 5.02
N PHE A 180 -9.20 -24.63 4.61
CA PHE A 180 -10.28 -24.15 5.45
C PHE A 180 -11.49 -25.06 5.29
N GLY A 181 -12.15 -25.37 6.41
CA GLY A 181 -13.29 -26.29 6.45
C GLY A 181 -12.88 -27.74 6.73
N PRO A 182 -13.74 -28.73 6.42
CA PRO A 182 -14.99 -28.59 5.66
C PRO A 182 -16.06 -27.77 6.39
N PHE A 183 -16.76 -26.94 5.65
CA PHE A 183 -17.92 -26.19 6.12
C PHE A 183 -19.18 -26.90 5.65
N SER A 184 -20.16 -27.07 6.53
CA SER A 184 -21.41 -27.78 6.24
C SER A 184 -22.59 -26.84 6.40
N ASN A 185 -23.33 -26.61 5.31
CA ASN A 185 -24.47 -25.70 5.26
C ASN A 185 -24.14 -24.31 5.84
N CYS A 186 -23.01 -23.73 5.45
CA CYS A 186 -22.55 -22.43 5.93
C CYS A 186 -22.59 -21.40 4.80
N SER A 187 -22.92 -20.15 5.13
CA SER A 187 -22.90 -19.01 4.21
C SER A 187 -21.67 -18.13 4.37
N SER A 188 -20.71 -18.50 5.23
CA SER A 188 -19.47 -17.77 5.40
C SER A 188 -18.37 -18.66 5.96
N PHE A 189 -17.13 -18.20 5.82
CA PHE A 189 -15.97 -18.76 6.50
C PHE A 189 -15.08 -17.65 7.04
N THR A 190 -14.32 -17.95 8.09
CA THR A 190 -13.25 -17.09 8.60
C THR A 190 -11.90 -17.68 8.22
N ALA A 191 -10.95 -16.79 8.00
CA ALA A 191 -9.56 -17.10 7.72
C ALA A 191 -8.68 -16.14 8.52
N ASP A 192 -7.47 -16.57 8.84
CA ASP A 192 -6.45 -15.72 9.40
C ASP A 192 -5.14 -16.03 8.68
N VAL A 193 -5.03 -15.52 7.45
CA VAL A 193 -3.90 -15.83 6.57
C VAL A 193 -3.32 -14.57 5.99
N ILE A 194 -1.99 -14.47 6.07
CA ILE A 194 -1.21 -13.40 5.49
C ILE A 194 -0.81 -13.82 4.07
N LEU A 195 -1.15 -12.98 3.11
CA LEU A 195 -0.71 -13.03 1.72
C LEU A 195 0.41 -12.00 1.56
N GLU A 196 1.57 -12.45 1.12
CA GLU A 196 2.76 -11.62 0.99
C GLU A 196 2.65 -10.66 -0.21
N ALA A 197 3.37 -9.54 -0.11
CA ALA A 197 3.39 -8.53 -1.18
C ALA A 197 4.13 -9.06 -2.41
N ASN A 198 3.60 -8.75 -3.60
CA ASN A 198 4.15 -9.15 -4.91
C ASN A 198 4.13 -10.66 -5.17
N GLU A 199 3.26 -11.39 -4.45
CA GLU A 199 3.07 -12.83 -4.60
C GLU A 199 1.71 -13.15 -5.24
N SER A 200 1.58 -14.38 -5.74
CA SER A 200 0.33 -14.88 -6.34
C SER A 200 -0.13 -16.17 -5.66
N TYR A 201 -1.41 -16.22 -5.32
CA TYR A 201 -2.04 -17.33 -4.60
C TYR A 201 -3.26 -17.84 -5.34
N ASN A 202 -3.53 -19.15 -5.31
CA ASN A 202 -4.77 -19.72 -5.82
C ASN A 202 -5.70 -20.08 -4.65
N LEU A 203 -6.87 -19.46 -4.61
CA LEU A 203 -7.94 -19.80 -3.69
C LEU A 203 -8.90 -20.78 -4.38
N VAL A 204 -8.78 -22.05 -4.03
CA VAL A 204 -9.53 -23.17 -4.62
C VAL A 204 -10.72 -23.51 -3.74
N PHE A 205 -11.91 -23.37 -4.27
CA PHE A 205 -13.15 -23.77 -3.60
C PHE A 205 -13.63 -25.10 -4.16
N THR A 206 -14.08 -25.99 -3.28
CA THR A 206 -14.62 -27.29 -3.65
C THR A 206 -16.00 -27.45 -3.04
N SER A 207 -17.02 -27.61 -3.90
CA SER A 207 -18.39 -27.94 -3.51
C SER A 207 -18.51 -29.39 -3.12
N HIS A 208 -19.27 -29.65 -2.05
CA HIS A 208 -19.69 -31.00 -1.69
C HIS A 208 -21.19 -31.24 -1.94
N SER A 209 -21.93 -30.22 -2.42
CA SER A 209 -23.38 -30.27 -2.61
C SER A 209 -23.83 -30.43 -4.07
N GLY A 210 -22.91 -30.66 -5.02
CA GLY A 210 -23.23 -30.84 -6.43
C GLY A 210 -23.66 -29.56 -7.19
N GLN A 211 -23.69 -28.41 -6.52
CA GLN A 211 -24.03 -27.13 -7.14
C GLN A 211 -22.89 -26.63 -8.03
N SER A 212 -23.19 -26.23 -9.27
CA SER A 212 -22.21 -25.61 -10.17
C SER A 212 -21.71 -24.29 -9.59
N MET A 213 -20.40 -24.17 -9.48
CA MET A 213 -19.74 -22.98 -8.96
C MET A 213 -19.02 -22.27 -10.11
N GLN A 214 -19.38 -21.01 -10.38
CA GLN A 214 -18.82 -20.20 -11.47
C GLN A 214 -18.50 -18.79 -10.97
N LEU A 215 -17.47 -18.17 -11.53
CA LEU A 215 -17.19 -16.75 -11.37
C LEU A 215 -17.57 -16.04 -12.68
N VAL A 216 -18.31 -14.94 -12.58
CA VAL A 216 -18.76 -14.14 -13.73
C VAL A 216 -18.01 -12.82 -13.81
N ASN A 217 -17.63 -12.18 -12.69
CA ASN A 217 -16.75 -11.00 -12.62
C ASN A 217 -16.28 -10.77 -11.16
N SER A 218 -15.34 -9.87 -10.91
CA SER A 218 -15.01 -9.43 -9.54
C SER A 218 -14.59 -7.97 -9.54
N GLU A 219 -15.23 -7.16 -8.70
CA GLU A 219 -14.88 -5.74 -8.54
C GLU A 219 -14.54 -5.46 -7.06
N PRO A 220 -13.33 -4.99 -6.76
CA PRO A 220 -12.98 -4.61 -5.41
C PRO A 220 -13.75 -3.35 -4.98
N GLN A 221 -14.45 -3.43 -3.84
CA GLN A 221 -15.03 -2.26 -3.18
C GLN A 221 -14.13 -1.87 -2.00
N TYR A 222 -13.54 -0.68 -2.09
CA TYR A 222 -12.58 -0.21 -1.11
C TYR A 222 -13.30 0.49 0.05
N SER A 223 -13.08 0.03 1.28
CA SER A 223 -13.36 0.80 2.50
C SER A 223 -12.06 1.10 3.21
N CYS A 224 -11.96 2.24 3.89
CA CYS A 224 -10.71 2.89 4.31
C CYS A 224 -9.76 2.04 5.18
N ASN A 225 -10.19 0.90 5.72
CA ASN A 225 -9.37 -0.02 6.52
C ASN A 225 -9.55 -1.51 6.16
N TYR A 226 -10.53 -1.82 5.31
CA TYR A 226 -10.87 -3.18 4.92
C TYR A 226 -11.16 -3.19 3.43
N CYS A 227 -10.43 -4.00 2.67
CA CYS A 227 -10.86 -4.31 1.32
C CYS A 227 -11.97 -5.33 1.42
N THR A 228 -13.19 -4.94 1.06
CA THR A 228 -14.22 -5.94 0.76
C THR A 228 -14.26 -6.09 -0.74
N VAL A 229 -13.69 -7.18 -1.24
CA VAL A 229 -13.81 -7.48 -2.65
C VAL A 229 -15.17 -8.12 -2.88
N SER A 230 -16.03 -7.44 -3.63
CA SER A 230 -17.26 -8.04 -4.13
C SER A 230 -16.92 -8.94 -5.30
N VAL A 231 -17.29 -10.21 -5.18
CA VAL A 231 -17.01 -11.24 -6.17
C VAL A 231 -18.35 -11.53 -6.84
N ASN A 232 -18.47 -11.26 -8.12
CA ASN A 232 -19.66 -11.64 -8.90
C ASN A 232 -19.51 -13.11 -9.31
N SER A 233 -19.81 -14.01 -8.37
CA SER A 233 -19.79 -15.46 -8.54
C SER A 233 -21.18 -16.05 -8.26
N SER A 234 -21.48 -17.24 -8.80
CA SER A 234 -22.66 -18.01 -8.41
C SER A 234 -22.64 -18.43 -6.93
N CYS A 235 -21.46 -18.44 -6.28
CA CYS A 235 -21.29 -18.96 -4.93
C CYS A 235 -20.66 -17.99 -3.95
N ILE A 236 -19.71 -17.14 -4.38
CA ILE A 236 -19.07 -16.17 -3.49
C ILE A 236 -19.77 -14.82 -3.65
N ARG A 237 -20.18 -14.20 -2.54
CA ARG A 237 -20.70 -12.84 -2.49
C ARG A 237 -19.56 -11.83 -2.36
N ASN A 238 -18.68 -12.04 -1.38
CA ASN A 238 -17.52 -11.20 -1.18
C ASN A 238 -16.40 -11.91 -0.39
N LEU A 239 -15.20 -11.38 -0.51
CA LEU A 239 -14.03 -11.71 0.30
C LEU A 239 -13.59 -10.47 1.07
N THR A 240 -13.23 -10.62 2.34
CA THR A 240 -12.78 -9.52 3.19
C THR A 240 -11.29 -9.66 3.49
N PHE A 241 -10.54 -8.62 3.16
CA PHE A 241 -9.11 -8.50 3.45
C PHE A 241 -8.84 -7.29 4.33
N VAL A 242 -7.79 -7.40 5.14
CA VAL A 242 -7.20 -6.30 5.91
C VAL A 242 -5.84 -5.99 5.30
N VAL A 243 -5.57 -4.70 5.08
CA VAL A 243 -4.24 -4.26 4.67
C VAL A 243 -3.32 -4.31 5.89
N LEU A 244 -2.15 -4.94 5.74
CA LEU A 244 -1.12 -5.03 6.78
C LEU A 244 0.05 -4.09 6.50
#